data_AF-A0A3S2AUG0-F1
#
_entry.id   AF-A0A3S2AUG0-F1
#
_cell.length_a   1.000
_cell.length_b   1.000
_cell.length_c   1.000
_cell.angle_alpha   90.00
_cell.angle_beta   90.00
_cell.angle_gamma   90.00
#
_symmetry.space_group_name_H-M   'P 1'
#
loop_
_entity.id
_entity.type
_entity.pdbx_description
1 polymer ?
#
loop_
_entity_poly.entity_id
_entity_poly.type
_entity_poly.pdbx_seq_one_letter_code
_entity_poly.pdbx_strand_id
1 'polypeptide(L)' 'MDKKQVDDLIAEMRSIKKLLILQLMRNDAPQKQIASMLEISEATMSRMIPKGVNVKKAKIPAISKGPGEAEF' A
#
# COMPACT_ATOMS: atom_id res chain seq x y z
N MET A 1 -10.15 -11.81 24.45
CA MET A 1 -8.90 -11.39 23.79
C MET A 1 -8.19 -10.49 24.78
N ASP A 2 -6.96 -10.82 25.15
CA ASP A 2 -6.19 -9.96 26.05
C ASP A 2 -5.75 -8.68 25.31
N LYS A 3 -5.33 -7.65 26.07
CA LYS A 3 -4.93 -6.37 25.48
C LYS A 3 -3.78 -6.53 24.47
N LYS A 4 -2.84 -7.43 24.76
CA LYS A 4 -1.68 -7.69 23.90
C LYS A 4 -2.09 -8.26 22.55
N GLN A 5 -2.99 -9.24 22.53
CA GLN A 5 -3.54 -9.83 21.30
C GLN A 5 -4.27 -8.78 20.45
N VAL A 6 -4.99 -7.85 21.07
CA VAL A 6 -5.65 -6.75 20.34
C VAL A 6 -4.61 -5.81 19.71
N ASP A 7 -3.57 -5.45 20.44
CA ASP A 7 -2.50 -4.59 19.93
C ASP A 7 -1.73 -5.25 18.77
N ASP A 8 -1.44 -6.56 18.90
CA ASP A 8 -0.79 -7.37 17.87
C ASP A 8 -1.66 -7.43 16.60
N LEU A 9 -2.97 -7.68 16.74
CA LEU A 9 -3.93 -7.66 15.63
C LEU A 9 -3.99 -6.30 14.94
N ILE A 10 -4.03 -5.20 15.70
CA ILE A 10 -4.04 -3.84 15.16
C ILE A 10 -2.75 -3.57 14.36
N ALA A 11 -1.59 -4.03 14.85
CA ALA A 11 -0.32 -3.89 14.15
C ALA A 11 -0.31 -4.66 12.82
N GLU A 12 -0.87 -5.87 12.80
CA GLU A 12 -1.02 -6.67 11.59
C GLU A 12 -1.94 -5.99 10.57
N MET A 13 -3.12 -5.53 11.00
CA MET A 13 -4.06 -4.81 10.13
C MET A 13 -3.48 -3.53 9.54
N ARG A 14 -2.65 -2.80 10.30
CA ARG A 14 -1.91 -1.64 9.79
C ARG A 14 -0.90 -2.05 8.72
N SER A 15 -0.25 -3.19 8.87
CA SER A 15 0.73 -3.71 7.92
C SER A 15 0.06 -4.12 6.60
N ILE A 16 -1.07 -4.84 6.67
CA ILE A 16 -1.88 -5.20 5.49
C ILE A 16 -2.35 -3.95 4.75
N LYS A 17 -2.87 -2.95 5.48
CA LYS A 17 -3.31 -1.68 4.87
C LYS A 17 -2.18 -0.99 4.09
N LYS A 18 -0.95 -0.98 4.62
CA LYS A 18 0.22 -0.42 3.92
C LYS A 18 0.54 -1.22 2.65
N LEU A 19 0.51 -2.54 2.70
CA LEU A 19 0.76 -3.39 1.53
C LEU A 19 -0.26 -3.14 0.42
N LEU A 20 -1.54 -3.00 0.76
CA LEU A 20 -2.60 -2.66 -0.21
C LEU A 20 -2.35 -1.30 -0.86
N ILE A 21 -1.98 -0.28 -0.08
CA ILE A 21 -1.63 1.04 -0.60
C ILE A 21 -0.45 0.94 -1.57
N LEU A 22 0.62 0.23 -1.20
CA LEU A 22 1.80 0.06 -2.05
C LEU A 22 1.46 -0.66 -3.36
N GLN A 23 0.61 -1.68 -3.31
CA GLN A 23 0.14 -2.40 -4.49
C GLN A 23 -0.68 -1.50 -5.42
N LEU A 24 -1.58 -0.68 -4.87
CA LEU A 24 -2.38 0.26 -5.67
C LEU A 24 -1.52 1.37 -6.27
N MET A 25 -0.53 1.88 -5.52
CA MET A 25 0.44 2.85 -6.03
C MET A 25 1.28 2.27 -7.16
N ARG A 26 1.67 1.00 -7.08
CA ARG A 26 2.37 0.28 -8.16
C ARG A 26 1.52 0.19 -9.43
N ASN A 27 0.21 0.11 -9.29
CA ASN A 27 -0.73 0.10 -10.41
C ASN A 27 -1.08 1.52 -10.93
N ASP A 28 -0.27 2.52 -10.58
CA ASP A 28 -0.46 3.94 -10.92
C ASP A 28 -1.84 4.51 -10.51
N ALA A 29 -2.49 3.91 -9.50
CA ALA A 29 -3.77 4.39 -9.02
C ALA A 29 -3.61 5.78 -8.38
N PRO A 30 -4.39 6.80 -8.79
CA PRO A 30 -4.32 8.12 -8.20
C PRO A 30 -4.70 8.07 -6.72
N GLN A 31 -4.02 8.89 -5.92
CA GLN A 31 -4.19 8.93 -4.47
C GLN A 31 -5.65 9.07 -4.00
N LYS A 32 -6.44 9.86 -4.72
CA LYS A 32 -7.89 10.04 -4.49
C LYS A 32 -8.68 8.73 -4.66
N GLN A 33 -8.34 7.94 -5.67
CA GLN A 33 -8.98 6.64 -5.91
C GLN A 33 -8.56 5.63 -4.85
N ILE A 34 -7.28 5.61 -4.45
CA ILE A 34 -6.80 4.77 -3.34
C ILE A 34 -7.56 5.09 -2.05
N ALA A 35 -7.72 6.39 -1.74
CA ALA A 35 -8.46 6.83 -0.56
C ALA A 35 -9.92 6.34 -0.58
N SER A 36 -10.58 6.44 -1.74
CA SER A 36 -11.95 5.91 -1.93
C SER A 36 -12.04 4.39 -1.79
N MET A 37 -11.09 3.64 -2.36
CA MET A 37 -11.07 2.17 -2.33
C MET A 37 -10.84 1.61 -0.93
N LEU A 38 -10.09 2.33 -0.10
CA LEU A 38 -9.76 1.93 1.27
C LEU A 38 -10.65 2.60 2.32
N GLU A 39 -11.69 3.33 1.88
CA GLU A 39 -12.63 4.06 2.74
C GLU A 39 -11.93 4.98 3.77
N ILE A 40 -10.89 5.68 3.33
CA ILE A 40 -10.17 6.68 4.14
C ILE A 40 -10.25 8.06 3.49
N SER A 41 -10.10 9.12 4.30
CA SER A 41 -10.06 10.48 3.76
C SER A 41 -8.79 10.73 2.94
N GLU A 42 -8.89 11.62 1.95
CA GLU A 42 -7.73 12.06 1.16
C GLU A 42 -6.61 12.65 2.04
N ALA A 43 -7.00 13.36 3.12
CA ALA A 43 -6.06 13.91 4.10
C ALA A 43 -5.29 12.80 4.84
N THR A 44 -5.98 11.72 5.24
CA THR A 44 -5.33 10.55 5.85
C THR A 44 -4.38 9.90 4.87
N MET A 45 -4.83 9.66 3.63
CA MET A 45 -3.99 9.09 2.58
C MET A 45 -2.73 9.94 2.32
N SER A 46 -2.87 11.27 2.32
CA SER A 46 -1.75 12.22 2.15
C SER A 46 -0.70 12.13 3.27
N ARG A 47 -1.15 11.94 4.51
CA ARG A 47 -0.25 11.74 5.66
C ARG A 47 0.46 10.38 5.63
N MET A 48 -0.09 9.40 4.91
CA MET A 48 0.50 8.06 4.79
C MET A 48 1.62 8.01 3.74
N ILE A 49 1.68 8.96 2.80
CA ILE A 49 2.74 9.02 1.80
C ILE A 49 3.96 9.74 2.38
N PRO A 50 5.19 9.16 2.28
CA PRO A 50 6.39 9.83 2.76
C PRO A 50 6.60 11.17 2.05
N LYS A 51 6.94 12.20 2.80
CA LYS A 51 7.22 13.54 2.26
C LYS A 51 8.36 13.44 1.22
N GLY A 52 8.15 14.02 0.04
CA GLY A 52 9.12 14.00 -1.07
C GLY A 52 8.95 12.86 -2.07
N VAL A 53 8.07 11.88 -1.81
CA VAL A 53 7.71 10.87 -2.82
C VAL A 53 6.68 11.47 -3.77
N ASN A 54 7.14 11.90 -4.94
CA ASN A 54 6.28 12.44 -5.98
C ASN A 54 5.59 11.25 -6.69
N VAL A 55 4.40 10.87 -6.23
CA VAL A 55 3.66 9.68 -6.71
C VAL A 55 3.42 9.73 -8.23
N LYS A 56 3.40 10.92 -8.83
CA LYS A 56 3.31 11.12 -10.29
C LYS A 56 4.54 10.68 -11.09
N LYS A 57 5.67 10.38 -10.44
CA LYS A 57 6.96 10.06 -11.09
C LYS A 57 7.64 8.80 -10.58
N ALA A 58 7.12 8.19 -9.53
CA ALA A 58 7.67 6.93 -9.03
C ALA A 58 7.27 5.81 -9.99
N LYS A 59 7.99 5.65 -11.10
CA LYS A 59 8.08 4.36 -11.80
C LYS A 59 8.68 3.40 -10.79
N ILE A 60 7.83 2.77 -9.98
CA ILE A 60 8.25 1.64 -9.15
C ILE A 60 8.63 0.57 -10.18
N PRO A 61 9.90 0.18 -10.28
CA PRO A 61 10.29 -0.84 -11.25
C PRO A 61 9.39 -2.04 -11.00
N ALA A 62 8.72 -2.52 -12.06
CA ALA A 62 8.03 -3.78 -11.99
C ALA A 62 9.01 -4.77 -11.38
N ILE A 63 8.60 -5.48 -10.32
CA ILE A 63 9.30 -6.68 -9.89
C ILE A 63 9.50 -7.47 -11.18
N SER A 64 10.73 -7.50 -11.68
CA SER A 64 11.12 -8.35 -12.79
C SER A 64 10.61 -9.72 -12.41
N LYS A 65 9.85 -10.36 -13.31
CA LYS A 65 9.42 -11.74 -13.15
C LYS A 65 10.53 -12.51 -12.44
N GLY A 66 10.23 -13.06 -11.26
CA GLY A 66 11.19 -13.91 -10.57
C GLY A 66 11.66 -14.99 -11.55
N PRO A 67 12.90 -15.50 -11.41
CA PRO A 67 13.37 -16.58 -12.26
C PRO A 67 12.51 -17.80 -11.93
N GLY A 68 11.48 -18.09 -12.74
CA GLY A 68 10.53 -19.14 -12.36
C GLY A 68 9.31 -19.36 -13.25
N GLU A 69 8.98 -18.48 -14.18
CA GLU A 69 8.00 -18.84 -15.24
C GLU A 69 8.77 -19.36 -16.46
N ALA A 70 9.31 -20.58 -16.31
CA ALA A 70 9.61 -21.41 -17.46
C ALA A 70 8.27 -21.82 -18.08
N GLU A 71 8.12 -21.52 -19.36
CA GLU A 71 7.05 -22.01 -20.22
C GLU A 71 6.97 -23.54 -20.10
N PHE A 72 5.77 -24.03 -19.75
CA PHE A 72 5.32 -25.40 -19.97
C PHE A 72 3.96 -25.33 -20.66
#